data_AF-A0A8J3BNR4-F1
#
_entry.id   AF-A0A8J3BNR4-F1
#
_cell.length_a   1.000
_cell.length_b   1.000
_cell.length_c   1.000
_cell.angle_alpha   90.00
_cell.angle_beta   90.00
_cell.angle_gamma   90.00
#
_symmetry.space_group_name_H-M   'P 1'
#
loop_
_entity.id
_entity.type
_entity.pdbx_description
1 polymer ?
#
loop_
_entity_poly.entity_id
_entity_poly.type
_entity_poly.pdbx_seq_one_letter_code
_entity_poly.pdbx_strand_id
1 'polypeptide(L)'
;MSSKILKPYSKYIASSVVIILIFRFILLGFIPLLDKTESRYAEIARLMYQTKEWVVLQIDYGVPFWAKPPLSTWLSAISFSIFGVNELSARLPFYLLNVIIIIILGYWVKKSKTSFLLPAFILLTMPEFLLHTGVVSTDVALCFSITLVMLSFWKAIQENERSIWDYLFFIGIGLGLLSKGPIILVLTGPPILAWIIIQKIKIKDVLSRLPWISGTLLTVLIAIPWYILAEKRSPGFLDYFIVGEHFNRFVKPEWHGDLYGSGHSQPLGMIWVFLLLFTFPWLQIVLIKLWKNKSTVLKDKWVSFLILWLFWTPLFFTISKNILHTYILPTTIPITLLMVHWWEAYKNKKTALILSSIFPVGAIILSLVLCFNQGLFKQLNSDKYLLEHQTAKRSEKPAPIYYWKYTSYSGEFYSKGQVKKIETIDDLETLENRGNTFYFIILNKRIKEIPESFKNQLVFLESNHTTSIFLYEKS
;
A
#
# COMPACT_ATOMS: atom_id res chain seq x y z
N MET A 1 -40.14 -16.21 2.86
CA MET A 1 -39.63 -17.39 3.60
C MET A 1 -38.09 -17.52 3.62
N SER A 2 -37.30 -16.60 3.05
CA SER A 2 -35.84 -16.77 2.82
C SER A 2 -34.91 -16.00 3.76
N SER A 3 -35.39 -15.42 4.88
CA SER A 3 -34.56 -14.67 5.83
C SER A 3 -34.02 -15.51 7.00
N LYS A 4 -34.31 -16.82 7.04
CA LYS A 4 -33.95 -17.71 8.17
C LYS A 4 -32.56 -18.36 8.07
N ILE A 5 -31.92 -18.40 6.90
CA ILE A 5 -30.74 -19.27 6.65
C ILE A 5 -29.39 -18.57 6.95
N LEU A 6 -29.37 -17.23 7.06
CA LEU A 6 -28.16 -16.45 7.40
C LEU A 6 -28.09 -15.96 8.86
N LYS A 7 -29.12 -16.22 9.68
CA LYS A 7 -29.29 -15.62 11.02
C LYS A 7 -28.24 -15.98 12.08
N PRO A 8 -27.59 -17.16 12.14
CA PRO A 8 -26.76 -17.48 13.30
C PRO A 8 -25.44 -16.69 13.34
N TYR A 9 -24.90 -16.27 12.19
CA TYR A 9 -23.58 -15.64 12.12
C TYR A 9 -23.60 -14.16 11.72
N SER A 10 -24.76 -13.59 11.36
CA SER A 10 -24.85 -12.21 10.89
C SER A 10 -24.38 -11.20 11.95
N LYS A 11 -24.78 -11.40 13.22
CA LYS A 11 -24.32 -10.57 14.34
C LYS A 11 -22.81 -10.65 14.52
N TYR A 12 -22.25 -11.86 14.50
CA TYR A 12 -20.80 -12.08 14.63
C TYR A 12 -20.02 -11.39 13.50
N ILE A 13 -20.41 -11.61 12.25
CA ILE A 13 -19.80 -10.97 11.07
C ILE A 13 -19.85 -9.45 11.22
N ALA A 14 -21.01 -8.90 11.58
CA ALA A 14 -21.18 -7.46 11.75
C ALA A 14 -20.29 -6.90 12.87
N SER A 15 -20.30 -7.51 14.06
CA SER A 15 -19.46 -7.08 15.18
C SER A 15 -17.97 -7.18 14.85
N SER A 16 -17.53 -8.28 14.21
CA SER A 16 -16.12 -8.45 13.83
C SER A 16 -15.66 -7.40 12.84
N VAL A 17 -16.46 -7.10 11.81
CA VAL A 17 -16.12 -6.05 10.83
C VAL A 17 -15.99 -4.69 11.52
N VAL A 18 -16.96 -4.33 12.36
CA VAL A 18 -16.93 -3.05 13.09
C VAL A 18 -15.72 -2.97 14.02
N ILE A 19 -15.45 -4.01 14.82
CA ILE A 19 -14.30 -4.06 15.73
C ILE A 19 -12.99 -3.92 14.96
N ILE A 20 -12.81 -4.70 13.88
CA ILE A 20 -11.57 -4.65 13.09
C ILE A 20 -11.36 -3.27 12.46
N LEU A 21 -12.42 -2.66 11.90
CA LEU A 21 -12.31 -1.34 11.28
C LEU A 21 -12.03 -0.22 12.28
N ILE A 22 -12.69 -0.22 13.44
CA ILE A 22 -12.44 0.75 14.52
C ILE A 22 -11.02 0.57 15.05
N PHE A 23 -10.62 -0.67 15.31
CA PHE A 23 -9.29 -0.96 15.81
C PHE A 23 -8.21 -0.52 14.81
N ARG A 24 -8.40 -0.83 13.52
CA ARG A 24 -7.46 -0.44 12.48
C ARG A 24 -7.39 1.09 12.33
N PHE A 25 -8.51 1.80 12.48
CA PHE A 25 -8.56 3.26 12.48
C PHE A 25 -7.74 3.86 13.62
N ILE A 26 -7.89 3.34 14.84
CA ILE A 26 -7.09 3.77 16.00
C ILE A 26 -5.59 3.59 15.71
N LEU A 27 -5.20 2.43 15.16
CA LEU A 27 -3.80 2.15 14.86
C LEU A 27 -3.16 3.08 13.81
N LEU A 28 -3.95 3.78 12.98
CA LEU A 28 -3.42 4.71 11.99
C LEU A 28 -2.59 5.81 12.63
N GLY A 29 -3.00 6.29 13.81
CA GLY A 29 -2.31 7.35 14.56
C GLY A 29 -1.35 6.85 15.64
N PHE A 30 -1.53 5.63 16.13
CA PHE A 30 -0.71 5.10 17.23
C PHE A 30 0.63 4.52 16.76
N ILE A 31 0.65 3.78 15.65
CA ILE A 31 1.87 3.12 15.15
C ILE A 31 2.75 4.16 14.45
N PRO A 32 4.06 4.27 14.75
CA PRO A 32 4.95 5.19 14.04
C PRO A 32 5.10 4.78 12.57
N LEU A 33 5.52 5.71 11.72
CA LEU A 33 5.89 5.39 10.34
C LEU A 33 7.21 4.60 10.35
N LEU A 34 7.18 3.41 9.76
CA LEU A 34 8.33 2.49 9.76
C LEU A 34 9.23 2.68 8.55
N ASP A 35 10.53 2.78 8.80
CA ASP A 35 11.56 2.84 7.77
C ASP A 35 11.86 1.46 7.15
N LYS A 36 12.21 1.39 5.86
CA LYS A 36 12.35 2.50 4.90
C LYS A 36 11.09 2.76 4.07
N THR A 37 10.19 1.78 3.95
CA THR A 37 9.20 1.80 2.86
C THR A 37 8.05 2.77 3.12
N GLU A 38 7.45 2.72 4.31
CA GLU A 38 6.24 3.49 4.61
C GLU A 38 6.57 4.97 4.86
N SER A 39 7.54 5.23 5.73
CA SER A 39 8.07 6.56 6.02
C SER A 39 8.51 7.30 4.76
N ARG A 40 9.17 6.64 3.80
CA ARG A 40 9.57 7.24 2.53
C ARG A 40 8.39 7.83 1.77
N TYR A 41 7.30 7.09 1.61
CA TYR A 41 6.14 7.59 0.88
C TYR A 41 5.41 8.68 1.65
N ALA A 42 5.37 8.60 2.98
CA ALA A 42 4.84 9.67 3.82
C ALA A 42 5.69 10.94 3.70
N GLU A 43 7.01 10.82 3.64
CA GLU A 43 7.94 11.94 3.49
C GLU A 43 7.85 12.60 2.12
N ILE A 44 7.81 11.81 1.03
CA ILE A 44 7.58 12.34 -0.32
C ILE A 44 6.26 13.14 -0.37
N ALA A 45 5.22 12.68 0.31
CA ALA A 45 3.95 13.40 0.42
C ALA A 45 4.05 14.67 1.29
N ARG A 46 4.86 14.64 2.35
CA ARG A 46 5.12 15.81 3.21
C ARG A 46 5.88 16.88 2.44
N LEU A 47 6.92 16.50 1.68
CA LEU A 47 7.66 17.39 0.80
C LEU A 47 6.73 18.01 -0.24
N MET A 48 5.93 17.23 -0.94
CA MET A 48 4.92 17.74 -1.89
C MET A 48 3.97 18.77 -1.24
N TYR A 49 3.47 18.46 -0.04
CA TYR A 49 2.61 19.38 0.71
C TYR A 49 3.34 20.69 1.10
N GLN A 50 4.60 20.60 1.53
CA GLN A 50 5.39 21.73 1.98
C GLN A 50 5.88 22.61 0.82
N THR A 51 6.49 22.02 -0.21
CA THR A 51 7.11 22.73 -1.34
C THR A 51 6.09 23.20 -2.37
N LYS A 52 4.85 22.69 -2.30
CA LYS A 52 3.79 22.93 -3.30
C LYS A 52 4.17 22.43 -4.70
N GLU A 53 5.15 21.55 -4.81
CA GLU A 53 5.48 20.87 -6.07
C GLU A 53 4.59 19.62 -6.23
N TRP A 54 3.47 19.80 -6.93
CA TRP A 54 2.45 18.76 -7.14
C TRP A 54 2.68 17.90 -8.40
N VAL A 55 3.66 18.25 -9.24
CA VAL A 55 3.94 17.54 -10.49
C VAL A 55 5.10 16.58 -10.30
N VAL A 56 6.27 17.08 -9.92
CA VAL A 56 7.49 16.27 -9.78
C VAL A 56 7.64 15.82 -8.33
N LEU A 57 7.45 14.52 -8.07
CA LEU A 57 7.66 13.95 -6.73
C LEU A 57 9.11 14.16 -6.31
N GLN A 58 9.34 14.41 -5.03
CA GLN A 58 10.65 14.69 -4.46
C GLN A 58 10.98 13.68 -3.36
N ILE A 59 12.16 13.06 -3.43
CA ILE A 59 12.66 12.16 -2.36
C ILE A 59 13.41 12.92 -1.27
N ASP A 60 13.92 14.10 -1.63
CA ASP A 60 14.55 15.11 -0.79
C ASP A 60 14.29 16.47 -1.47
N TYR A 61 14.51 17.59 -0.77
CA TYR A 61 14.26 18.93 -1.29
C TYR A 61 14.97 19.17 -2.63
N GLY A 62 14.17 19.35 -3.68
CA GLY A 62 14.68 19.58 -5.04
C GLY A 62 15.23 18.33 -5.74
N VAL A 63 15.22 17.15 -5.11
CA VAL A 63 15.70 15.89 -5.70
C VAL A 63 14.52 15.06 -6.21
N PRO A 64 14.38 14.85 -7.54
CA PRO A 64 13.25 14.12 -8.10
C PRO A 64 13.17 12.66 -7.66
N PHE A 65 11.94 12.15 -7.55
CA PHE A 65 11.60 10.76 -7.32
C PHE A 65 10.81 10.18 -8.50
N TRP A 66 11.48 9.44 -9.37
CA TRP A 66 10.90 8.93 -10.62
C TRP A 66 10.31 7.52 -10.54
N ALA A 67 10.38 6.85 -9.38
CA ALA A 67 10.00 5.44 -9.28
C ALA A 67 8.49 5.17 -9.25
N LYS A 68 7.65 6.19 -9.04
CA LYS A 68 6.19 6.06 -8.93
C LYS A 68 5.44 7.26 -9.50
N PRO A 69 4.23 7.07 -10.05
CA PRO A 69 3.30 8.16 -10.37
C PRO A 69 2.65 8.74 -9.10
N PRO A 70 1.82 9.79 -9.22
CA PRO A 70 1.60 10.72 -8.12
C PRO A 70 0.39 10.38 -7.24
N LEU A 71 -0.52 9.50 -7.66
CA LEU A 71 -1.85 9.39 -7.03
C LEU A 71 -1.77 9.11 -5.54
N SER A 72 -0.91 8.18 -5.12
CA SER A 72 -0.77 7.84 -3.70
C SER A 72 -0.17 8.98 -2.89
N THR A 73 0.79 9.70 -3.48
CA THR A 73 1.40 10.89 -2.87
C THR A 73 0.40 12.03 -2.77
N TRP A 74 -0.39 12.29 -3.83
CA TRP A 74 -1.47 13.27 -3.83
C TRP A 74 -2.48 13.00 -2.73
N LEU A 75 -2.90 11.75 -2.57
CA LEU A 75 -3.86 11.37 -1.53
C LEU A 75 -3.34 11.73 -0.13
N SER A 76 -2.11 11.37 0.21
CA SER A 76 -1.51 11.73 1.50
C SER A 76 -1.25 13.24 1.64
N ALA A 77 -0.77 13.92 0.60
CA ALA A 77 -0.50 15.35 0.62
C ALA A 77 -1.79 16.19 0.77
N ILE A 78 -2.89 15.77 0.12
CA ILE A 78 -4.22 16.37 0.32
C ILE A 78 -4.67 16.13 1.76
N SER A 79 -4.51 14.91 2.28
CA SER A 79 -4.83 14.61 3.68
C SER A 79 -4.04 15.49 4.66
N PHE A 80 -2.74 15.74 4.40
CA PHE A 80 -1.94 16.68 5.18
C PHE A 80 -2.46 18.11 5.13
N SER A 81 -3.00 18.56 3.99
CA SER A 81 -3.57 19.91 3.88
C SER A 81 -4.84 20.11 4.70
N ILE A 82 -5.56 19.02 5.03
CA ILE A 82 -6.82 19.06 5.79
C ILE A 82 -6.60 18.78 7.27
N PHE A 83 -5.79 17.76 7.59
CA PHE A 83 -5.64 17.22 8.95
C PHE A 83 -4.26 17.48 9.58
N GLY A 84 -3.39 18.22 8.89
CA GLY A 84 -2.00 18.42 9.28
C GLY A 84 -1.11 17.21 9.03
N VAL A 85 0.21 17.40 9.14
CA VAL A 85 1.21 16.34 8.94
C VAL A 85 1.30 15.48 10.20
N ASN A 86 0.82 14.24 10.12
CA ASN A 86 0.92 13.21 11.15
C ASN A 86 0.70 11.81 10.52
N GLU A 87 0.83 10.76 11.31
CA GLU A 87 0.71 9.38 10.84
C GLU A 87 -0.70 9.00 10.40
N LEU A 88 -1.71 9.48 11.13
CA LEU A 88 -3.11 9.23 10.81
C LEU A 88 -3.44 9.83 9.45
N SER A 89 -3.11 11.11 9.24
CA SER A 89 -3.36 11.78 7.97
C SER A 89 -2.57 11.17 6.82
N ALA A 90 -1.36 10.66 7.04
CA ALA A 90 -0.59 9.94 6.03
C ALA A 90 -1.33 8.68 5.53
N ARG A 91 -1.94 7.92 6.45
CA ARG A 91 -2.56 6.61 6.17
C ARG A 91 -4.06 6.66 5.87
N LEU A 92 -4.76 7.71 6.32
CA LEU A 92 -6.21 7.86 6.22
C LEU A 92 -6.75 7.63 4.80
N PRO A 93 -6.13 8.16 3.72
CA PRO A 93 -6.66 7.93 2.37
C PRO A 93 -6.69 6.44 1.97
N PHE A 94 -5.68 5.66 2.37
CA PHE A 94 -5.61 4.23 2.05
C PHE A 94 -6.60 3.40 2.87
N TYR A 95 -6.83 3.79 4.12
CA TYR A 95 -7.92 3.24 4.93
C TYR A 95 -9.27 3.49 4.25
N LEU A 96 -9.53 4.72 3.81
CA LEU A 96 -10.77 5.10 3.13
C LEU A 96 -10.96 4.37 1.81
N LEU A 97 -9.92 4.22 0.99
CA LEU A 97 -9.99 3.44 -0.26
C LEU A 97 -10.42 1.99 0.01
N ASN A 98 -9.87 1.33 1.03
CA ASN A 98 -10.26 -0.03 1.39
C ASN A 98 -11.70 -0.10 1.96
N VAL A 99 -12.13 0.90 2.74
CA VAL A 99 -13.53 1.03 3.17
C VAL A 99 -14.46 1.19 1.98
N ILE A 100 -14.08 1.98 0.97
CA ILE A 100 -14.85 2.14 -0.27
C ILE A 100 -14.93 0.81 -1.03
N ILE A 101 -13.84 0.05 -1.16
CA ILE A 101 -13.84 -1.30 -1.74
C ILE A 101 -14.85 -2.19 -1.00
N ILE A 102 -14.81 -2.20 0.32
CA ILE A 102 -15.73 -2.97 1.16
C ILE A 102 -17.19 -2.59 0.87
N ILE A 103 -17.49 -1.30 0.78
CA ILE A 103 -18.84 -0.79 0.48
C ILE A 103 -19.27 -1.21 -0.92
N ILE A 104 -18.40 -1.07 -1.92
CA ILE A 104 -18.64 -1.50 -3.31
C ILE A 104 -19.01 -2.99 -3.34
N LEU A 105 -18.22 -3.85 -2.70
CA LEU A 105 -18.50 -5.29 -2.67
C LEU A 105 -19.77 -5.63 -1.88
N GLY A 106 -20.03 -4.91 -0.79
CA GLY A 106 -21.27 -5.08 -0.01
C GLY A 106 -22.51 -4.82 -0.87
N TYR A 107 -22.52 -3.73 -1.64
CA TYR A 107 -23.61 -3.43 -2.56
C TYR A 107 -23.70 -4.42 -3.71
N TRP A 108 -22.54 -4.89 -4.20
CA TRP A 108 -22.46 -5.91 -5.24
C TRP A 108 -23.20 -7.20 -4.85
N VAL A 109 -23.00 -7.67 -3.61
CA VAL A 109 -23.55 -8.95 -3.13
C VAL A 109 -24.92 -8.81 -2.47
N LYS A 110 -25.35 -7.60 -2.10
CA LYS A 110 -26.71 -7.37 -1.58
C LYS A 110 -27.79 -7.84 -2.57
N LYS A 111 -27.50 -7.73 -3.87
CA LYS A 111 -28.38 -8.22 -4.95
C LYS A 111 -28.59 -9.74 -4.92
N SER A 112 -27.66 -10.53 -4.37
CA SER A 112 -27.73 -12.00 -4.31
C SER A 112 -28.35 -12.55 -3.01
N LYS A 113 -29.04 -11.72 -2.22
CA LYS A 113 -29.61 -12.07 -0.90
C LYS A 113 -28.58 -12.51 0.15
N THR A 114 -27.30 -12.29 -0.12
CA THR A 114 -26.20 -12.54 0.82
C THR A 114 -26.01 -11.34 1.76
N SER A 115 -25.45 -11.55 2.95
CA SER A 115 -25.15 -10.47 3.88
C SER A 115 -24.21 -9.42 3.26
N PHE A 116 -24.59 -8.14 3.34
CA PHE A 116 -23.79 -7.00 2.88
C PHE A 116 -22.38 -6.97 3.48
N LEU A 117 -22.23 -7.42 4.73
CA LEU A 117 -20.94 -7.38 5.45
C LEU A 117 -20.09 -8.65 5.27
N LEU A 118 -20.58 -9.67 4.56
CA LEU A 118 -19.78 -10.88 4.34
C LEU A 118 -18.50 -10.60 3.53
N PRO A 119 -18.51 -9.84 2.42
CA PRO A 119 -17.28 -9.49 1.71
C PRO A 119 -16.31 -8.72 2.60
N ALA A 120 -16.84 -7.80 3.41
CA ALA A 120 -16.04 -7.02 4.37
C ALA A 120 -15.29 -7.93 5.34
N PHE A 121 -16.00 -8.91 5.91
CA PHE A 121 -15.41 -9.86 6.83
C PHE A 121 -14.33 -10.71 6.17
N ILE A 122 -14.59 -11.24 4.97
CA ILE A 122 -13.63 -12.06 4.23
C ILE A 122 -12.36 -11.25 3.91
N LEU A 123 -12.51 -10.02 3.41
CA LEU A 123 -11.39 -9.12 3.13
C LEU A 123 -10.59 -8.81 4.41
N LEU A 124 -11.24 -8.32 5.46
CA LEU A 124 -10.59 -7.90 6.71
C LEU A 124 -9.98 -9.05 7.52
N THR A 125 -10.25 -10.30 7.14
CA THR A 125 -9.66 -11.49 7.77
C THR A 125 -8.59 -12.15 6.90
N MET A 126 -8.32 -11.62 5.70
CA MET A 126 -7.09 -11.95 4.96
C MET A 126 -5.93 -11.09 5.46
N PRO A 127 -4.79 -11.68 5.84
CA PRO A 127 -3.62 -10.94 6.30
C PRO A 127 -3.21 -9.78 5.39
N GLU A 128 -3.13 -10.01 4.07
CA GLU A 128 -2.70 -8.99 3.11
C GLU A 128 -3.59 -7.74 3.15
N PHE A 129 -4.91 -7.94 3.08
CA PHE A 129 -5.85 -6.84 3.00
C PHE A 129 -5.92 -6.07 4.33
N LEU A 130 -5.90 -6.77 5.47
CA LEU A 130 -5.91 -6.13 6.78
C LEU A 130 -4.65 -5.28 7.03
N LEU A 131 -3.47 -5.81 6.71
CA LEU A 131 -2.21 -5.07 6.79
C LEU A 131 -2.27 -3.82 5.90
N HIS A 132 -2.76 -3.95 4.66
CA HIS A 132 -2.87 -2.83 3.73
C HIS A 132 -4.01 -1.84 4.01
N THR A 133 -4.89 -2.12 4.97
CA THR A 133 -5.96 -1.19 5.41
C THR A 133 -5.43 -0.01 6.25
N GLY A 134 -4.15 0.02 6.61
CA GLY A 134 -3.60 1.11 7.42
C GLY A 134 -2.12 1.33 7.26
N VAL A 135 -1.65 1.31 6.01
CA VAL A 135 -0.28 1.69 5.65
C VAL A 135 -0.28 2.60 4.43
N VAL A 136 0.72 3.46 4.31
CA VAL A 136 0.92 4.32 3.12
C VAL A 136 1.33 3.43 1.94
N SER A 137 0.45 3.22 0.96
CA SER A 137 0.63 2.15 -0.02
C SER A 137 0.09 2.45 -1.42
N THR A 138 1.00 2.43 -2.40
CA THR A 138 0.65 2.49 -3.84
C THR A 138 -0.15 1.26 -4.30
N ASP A 139 0.03 0.11 -3.65
CA ASP A 139 -0.71 -1.11 -3.96
C ASP A 139 -2.20 -0.99 -3.65
N VAL A 140 -2.59 -0.24 -2.61
CA VAL A 140 -4.00 -0.02 -2.27
C VAL A 140 -4.73 0.78 -3.34
N ALA A 141 -4.12 1.86 -3.84
CA ALA A 141 -4.68 2.65 -4.92
C ALA A 141 -4.78 1.86 -6.23
N LEU A 142 -3.80 0.99 -6.51
CA LEU A 142 -3.87 0.07 -7.66
C LEU A 142 -4.97 -0.98 -7.47
N CYS A 143 -5.10 -1.58 -6.28
CA CYS A 143 -6.15 -2.56 -5.96
C CYS A 143 -7.55 -1.96 -6.14
N PHE A 144 -7.78 -0.74 -5.64
CA PHE A 144 -9.02 0.00 -5.88
C PHE A 144 -9.29 0.19 -7.38
N SER A 145 -8.28 0.63 -8.14
CA SER A 145 -8.38 0.84 -9.58
C SER A 145 -8.71 -0.45 -10.34
N ILE A 146 -8.02 -1.55 -10.05
CA ILE A 146 -8.30 -2.88 -10.62
C ILE A 146 -9.73 -3.34 -10.26
N THR A 147 -10.16 -3.11 -9.02
CA THR A 147 -11.52 -3.45 -8.57
C THR A 147 -12.57 -2.73 -9.42
N LEU A 148 -12.39 -1.42 -9.65
CA LEU A 148 -13.27 -0.64 -10.52
C LEU A 148 -13.27 -1.21 -11.93
N VAL A 149 -12.11 -1.44 -12.54
CA VAL A 149 -12.00 -1.97 -13.91
C VAL A 149 -12.71 -3.31 -14.06
N MET A 150 -12.38 -4.28 -13.20
CA MET A 150 -12.86 -5.66 -13.35
C MET A 150 -14.36 -5.79 -13.06
N LEU A 151 -14.88 -5.10 -12.03
CA LEU A 151 -16.32 -5.12 -11.73
C LEU A 151 -17.12 -4.33 -12.77
N SER A 152 -16.60 -3.20 -13.24
CA SER A 152 -17.24 -2.41 -14.28
C SER A 152 -17.35 -3.16 -15.60
N PHE A 153 -16.26 -3.82 -16.00
CA PHE A 153 -16.27 -4.69 -17.19
C PHE A 153 -17.34 -5.77 -17.07
N TRP A 154 -17.36 -6.48 -15.95
CA TRP A 154 -18.37 -7.52 -15.73
C TRP A 154 -19.79 -6.97 -15.84
N LYS A 155 -20.06 -5.83 -15.21
CA LYS A 155 -21.39 -5.22 -15.23
C LYS A 155 -21.80 -4.76 -16.63
N ALA A 156 -20.91 -4.10 -17.36
CA ALA A 156 -21.16 -3.64 -18.72
C ALA A 156 -21.49 -4.80 -19.68
N ILE A 157 -20.92 -5.98 -19.47
CA ILE A 157 -21.22 -7.16 -20.31
C ILE A 157 -22.58 -7.79 -19.96
N GLN A 158 -23.03 -7.68 -18.72
CA GLN A 158 -24.29 -8.29 -18.26
C GLN A 158 -25.52 -7.40 -18.47
N GLU A 159 -25.36 -6.08 -18.32
CA GLU A 159 -26.46 -5.13 -18.40
C GLU A 159 -26.60 -4.55 -19.81
N ASN A 160 -27.84 -4.37 -20.26
CA ASN A 160 -28.10 -3.81 -21.60
C ASN A 160 -28.07 -2.28 -21.64
N GLU A 161 -28.33 -1.65 -20.50
CA GLU A 161 -28.43 -0.21 -20.37
C GLU A 161 -27.10 0.38 -19.92
N ARG A 162 -26.77 1.57 -20.44
CA ARG A 162 -25.58 2.29 -20.00
C ARG A 162 -25.72 2.69 -18.54
N SER A 163 -24.64 2.54 -17.80
CA SER A 163 -24.58 2.91 -16.38
C SER A 163 -23.29 3.66 -16.06
N ILE A 164 -23.24 4.25 -14.86
CA ILE A 164 -22.01 4.88 -14.37
C ILE A 164 -20.80 3.94 -14.38
N TRP A 165 -21.04 2.62 -14.28
CA TRP A 165 -19.96 1.63 -14.26
C TRP A 165 -19.18 1.60 -15.57
N ASP A 166 -19.84 1.86 -16.69
CA ASP A 166 -19.17 1.84 -17.99
C ASP A 166 -18.09 2.93 -18.06
N TYR A 167 -18.30 4.06 -17.38
CA TYR A 167 -17.29 5.12 -17.21
C TYR A 167 -16.30 4.81 -16.08
N LEU A 168 -16.74 4.16 -14.99
CA LEU A 168 -15.83 3.71 -13.92
C LEU A 168 -14.78 2.71 -14.42
N PHE A 169 -15.07 1.95 -15.48
CA PHE A 169 -14.06 1.16 -16.18
C PHE A 169 -12.87 2.03 -16.64
N PHE A 170 -13.15 3.12 -17.34
CA PHE A 170 -12.12 4.02 -17.88
C PHE A 170 -11.47 4.88 -16.79
N ILE A 171 -12.25 5.36 -15.81
CA ILE A 171 -11.74 6.07 -14.63
C ILE A 171 -10.76 5.16 -13.86
N GLY A 172 -11.11 3.88 -13.67
CA GLY A 172 -10.24 2.90 -13.03
C GLY A 172 -8.92 2.71 -13.78
N ILE A 173 -8.91 2.70 -15.11
CA ILE A 173 -7.68 2.66 -15.90
C ILE A 173 -6.85 3.93 -15.66
N GLY A 174 -7.46 5.12 -15.73
CA GLY A 174 -6.77 6.39 -15.52
C GLY A 174 -6.14 6.50 -14.12
N LEU A 175 -6.88 6.14 -13.08
CA LEU A 175 -6.38 6.10 -11.71
C LEU A 175 -5.29 5.05 -11.53
N GLY A 176 -5.42 3.88 -12.16
CA GLY A 176 -4.39 2.83 -12.11
C GLY A 176 -3.08 3.27 -12.75
N LEU A 177 -3.15 3.99 -13.88
CA LEU A 177 -1.99 4.60 -14.53
C LEU A 177 -1.33 5.63 -13.61
N LEU A 178 -2.09 6.45 -12.89
CA LEU A 178 -1.54 7.40 -11.91
C LEU A 178 -1.16 6.78 -10.56
N SER A 179 -1.46 5.50 -10.33
CA SER A 179 -1.08 4.79 -9.11
C SER A 179 0.25 4.07 -9.26
N LYS A 180 0.36 3.22 -10.29
CA LYS A 180 1.52 2.35 -10.53
C LYS A 180 1.89 2.20 -12.00
N GLY A 181 1.39 3.07 -12.88
CA GLY A 181 1.77 3.05 -14.29
C GLY A 181 1.08 1.96 -15.11
N PRO A 182 1.67 1.55 -16.25
CA PRO A 182 1.05 0.63 -17.22
C PRO A 182 0.64 -0.74 -16.68
N ILE A 183 1.13 -1.13 -15.50
CA ILE A 183 0.79 -2.41 -14.86
C ILE A 183 -0.73 -2.61 -14.67
N ILE A 184 -1.53 -1.54 -14.57
CA ILE A 184 -3.00 -1.64 -14.53
C ILE A 184 -3.55 -2.38 -15.76
N LEU A 185 -3.04 -2.06 -16.96
CA LEU A 185 -3.47 -2.69 -18.21
C LEU A 185 -2.99 -4.15 -18.26
N VAL A 186 -1.78 -4.40 -17.78
CA VAL A 186 -1.20 -5.74 -17.72
C VAL A 186 -1.99 -6.64 -16.76
N LEU A 187 -2.49 -6.14 -15.64
CA LEU A 187 -3.21 -6.94 -14.66
C LEU A 187 -4.71 -7.09 -14.95
N THR A 188 -5.28 -6.26 -15.82
CA THR A 188 -6.73 -6.30 -16.14
C THR A 188 -7.03 -6.76 -17.57
N GLY A 189 -6.23 -6.34 -18.55
CA GLY A 189 -6.46 -6.65 -19.96
C GLY A 189 -6.39 -8.15 -20.28
N PRO A 190 -5.25 -8.84 -20.01
CA PRO A 190 -5.11 -10.27 -20.28
C PRO A 190 -6.19 -11.17 -19.67
N PRO A 191 -6.58 -11.05 -18.37
CA PRO A 191 -7.65 -11.89 -17.83
C PRO A 191 -9.02 -11.59 -18.46
N ILE A 192 -9.30 -10.32 -18.81
CA ILE A 192 -10.51 -9.95 -19.57
C ILE A 192 -10.50 -10.59 -20.97
N LEU A 193 -9.40 -10.46 -21.70
CA LEU A 193 -9.25 -11.00 -23.05
C LEU A 193 -9.35 -12.53 -23.06
N ALA A 194 -8.64 -13.20 -22.15
CA ALA A 194 -8.72 -14.64 -21.97
C ALA A 194 -10.16 -15.08 -21.69
N TRP A 195 -10.90 -14.34 -20.85
CA TRP A 195 -12.29 -14.63 -20.55
C TRP A 195 -13.20 -14.46 -21.76
N ILE A 196 -13.04 -13.39 -22.54
CA ILE A 196 -13.78 -13.15 -23.79
C ILE A 196 -13.59 -14.32 -24.77
N ILE A 197 -12.33 -14.78 -24.93
CA ILE A 197 -11.98 -15.90 -25.81
C ILE A 197 -12.60 -17.21 -25.32
N ILE A 198 -12.42 -17.55 -24.04
CA ILE A 198 -12.93 -18.80 -23.44
C ILE A 198 -14.46 -18.85 -23.50
N GLN A 199 -15.13 -17.73 -23.19
CA GLN A 199 -16.59 -17.63 -23.20
C GLN A 199 -17.18 -17.34 -24.59
N LYS A 200 -16.34 -17.24 -25.62
CA LYS A 200 -16.72 -16.96 -27.01
C LYS A 200 -17.62 -15.72 -27.15
N ILE A 201 -17.33 -14.69 -26.37
CA ILE A 201 -18.06 -13.41 -26.44
C ILE A 201 -17.64 -12.70 -27.74
N LYS A 202 -18.60 -12.21 -28.52
CA LYS A 202 -18.29 -11.52 -29.77
C LYS A 202 -17.69 -10.15 -29.45
N ILE A 203 -16.58 -9.80 -30.09
CA ILE A 203 -15.89 -8.52 -29.89
C ILE A 203 -16.83 -7.33 -30.12
N LYS A 204 -17.69 -7.41 -31.13
CA LYS A 204 -18.70 -6.36 -31.41
C LYS A 204 -19.62 -6.09 -30.22
N ASP A 205 -19.94 -7.11 -29.43
CA ASP A 205 -20.81 -6.96 -28.26
C ASP A 205 -20.05 -6.15 -27.21
N VAL A 206 -18.79 -6.52 -26.91
CA VAL A 206 -17.91 -5.77 -25.99
C VAL A 206 -17.73 -4.31 -26.45
N LEU A 207 -17.52 -4.09 -27.74
CA LEU A 207 -17.39 -2.75 -28.33
C LEU A 207 -18.67 -1.92 -28.21
N SER A 208 -19.84 -2.55 -28.28
CA SER A 208 -21.13 -1.86 -28.12
C SER A 208 -21.48 -1.53 -26.67
N ARG A 209 -20.96 -2.29 -25.70
CA ARG A 209 -21.29 -2.14 -24.27
C ARG A 209 -20.53 -1.01 -23.59
N LEU A 210 -19.26 -0.83 -23.93
CA LEU A 210 -18.42 0.19 -23.31
C LEU A 210 -18.34 1.45 -24.18
N PRO A 211 -18.39 2.66 -23.58
CA PRO A 211 -18.26 3.91 -24.32
C PRO A 211 -16.80 4.17 -24.71
N TRP A 212 -16.24 3.38 -25.63
CA TRP A 212 -14.80 3.41 -25.94
C TRP A 212 -14.26 4.80 -26.28
N ILE A 213 -15.00 5.61 -27.03
CA ILE A 213 -14.52 6.95 -27.44
C ILE A 213 -14.50 7.91 -26.24
N SER A 214 -15.66 8.19 -25.64
CA SER A 214 -15.76 9.14 -24.51
C SER A 214 -15.06 8.61 -23.26
N GLY A 215 -15.07 7.30 -23.05
CA GLY A 215 -14.33 6.63 -21.98
C GLY A 215 -12.82 6.74 -22.15
N THR A 216 -12.27 6.48 -23.34
CA THR A 216 -10.83 6.63 -23.58
C THR A 216 -10.41 8.09 -23.43
N LEU A 217 -11.22 9.04 -23.92
CA LEU A 217 -10.99 10.46 -23.68
C LEU A 217 -10.93 10.77 -22.18
N LEU A 218 -11.83 10.19 -21.37
CA LEU A 218 -11.80 10.34 -19.92
C LEU A 218 -10.53 9.75 -19.29
N THR A 219 -10.08 8.56 -19.71
CA THR A 219 -8.79 7.99 -19.26
C THR A 219 -7.63 8.93 -19.59
N VAL A 220 -7.60 9.47 -20.81
CA VAL A 220 -6.57 10.40 -21.26
C VAL A 220 -6.56 11.65 -20.40
N LEU A 221 -7.72 12.27 -20.17
CA LEU A 221 -7.86 13.47 -19.35
C LEU A 221 -7.44 13.25 -17.89
N ILE A 222 -7.65 12.05 -17.34
CA ILE A 222 -7.22 11.73 -15.98
C ILE A 222 -5.70 11.56 -15.91
N ALA A 223 -5.11 10.72 -16.76
CA ALA A 223 -3.73 10.27 -16.56
C ALA A 223 -2.70 11.10 -17.33
N ILE A 224 -2.93 11.37 -18.61
CA ILE A 224 -1.90 11.85 -19.54
C ILE A 224 -1.39 13.26 -19.21
N PRO A 225 -2.22 14.23 -18.76
CA PRO A 225 -1.72 15.56 -18.39
C PRO A 225 -0.57 15.51 -17.39
N TRP A 226 -0.65 14.65 -16.37
CA TRP A 226 0.43 14.55 -15.38
C TRP A 226 1.71 13.97 -15.98
N TYR A 227 1.62 12.90 -16.78
CA TYR A 227 2.79 12.31 -17.44
C TYR A 227 3.52 13.33 -18.33
N ILE A 228 2.77 14.14 -19.09
CA ILE A 228 3.35 15.20 -19.93
C ILE A 228 4.03 16.28 -19.06
N LEU A 229 3.38 16.70 -17.97
CA LEU A 229 3.95 17.72 -17.09
C LEU A 229 5.19 17.22 -16.33
N ALA A 230 5.18 15.96 -15.89
CA ALA A 230 6.31 15.33 -15.22
C ALA A 230 7.54 15.27 -16.13
N GLU A 231 7.36 14.82 -17.38
CA GLU A 231 8.45 14.79 -18.37
C GLU A 231 8.96 16.20 -18.70
N LYS A 232 8.05 17.17 -18.91
CA LYS A 232 8.46 18.55 -19.23
C LYS A 232 9.25 19.23 -18.12
N ARG A 233 8.91 18.95 -16.85
CA ARG A 233 9.59 19.54 -15.69
C ARG A 233 10.82 18.76 -15.23
N SER A 234 10.88 17.47 -15.57
CA SER A 234 11.97 16.57 -15.17
C SER A 234 12.26 15.61 -16.33
N PRO A 235 12.93 16.10 -17.40
CA PRO A 235 13.20 15.30 -18.60
C PRO A 235 13.95 14.01 -18.30
N GLY A 236 13.57 12.92 -18.98
CA GLY A 236 14.08 11.57 -18.71
C GLY A 236 13.23 10.75 -17.73
N PHE A 237 12.22 11.37 -17.10
CA PHE A 237 11.28 10.68 -16.22
C PHE A 237 10.60 9.50 -16.92
N LEU A 238 10.07 9.69 -18.13
CA LEU A 238 9.34 8.64 -18.85
C LEU A 238 10.24 7.46 -19.21
N ASP A 239 11.47 7.72 -19.64
CA ASP A 239 12.43 6.65 -19.96
C ASP A 239 12.76 5.85 -18.69
N TYR A 240 13.13 6.54 -17.61
CA TYR A 240 13.41 5.88 -16.33
C TYR A 240 12.20 5.09 -15.80
N PHE A 241 11.02 5.70 -15.77
CA PHE A 241 9.83 5.12 -15.15
C PHE A 241 9.22 4.00 -16.00
N ILE A 242 9.10 4.17 -17.31
CA ILE A 242 8.50 3.17 -18.18
C ILE A 242 9.54 2.08 -18.50
N VAL A 243 10.70 2.44 -19.02
CA VAL A 243 11.71 1.46 -19.46
C VAL A 243 12.44 0.84 -18.27
N GLY A 244 12.97 1.67 -17.36
CA GLY A 244 13.66 1.19 -16.16
C GLY A 244 12.74 0.43 -15.21
N GLU A 245 11.75 1.13 -14.66
CA GLU A 245 10.98 0.64 -13.52
C GLU A 245 9.89 -0.39 -13.86
N HIS A 246 9.51 -0.55 -15.14
CA HIS A 246 8.59 -1.61 -15.59
C HIS A 246 9.28 -2.68 -16.42
N PHE A 247 9.88 -2.33 -17.56
CA PHE A 247 10.46 -3.33 -18.46
C PHE A 247 11.73 -3.96 -17.89
N ASN A 248 12.74 -3.16 -17.57
CA ASN A 248 14.00 -3.65 -17.03
C ASN A 248 13.79 -4.33 -15.66
N ARG A 249 13.00 -3.73 -14.76
CA ARG A 249 12.67 -4.35 -13.46
C ARG A 249 12.01 -5.73 -13.59
N PHE A 250 11.17 -5.94 -14.60
CA PHE A 250 10.46 -7.21 -14.77
C PHE A 250 11.33 -8.27 -15.45
N VAL A 251 12.11 -7.88 -16.47
CA VAL A 251 12.85 -8.82 -17.33
C VAL A 251 14.27 -9.07 -16.84
N LYS A 252 14.94 -8.08 -16.24
CA LYS A 252 16.36 -8.15 -15.86
C LYS A 252 16.48 -8.42 -14.35
N PRO A 253 16.96 -9.62 -13.95
CA PRO A 253 17.23 -9.96 -12.54
C PRO A 253 18.14 -8.97 -11.81
N GLU A 254 19.08 -8.38 -12.54
CA GLU A 254 20.13 -7.48 -12.03
C GLU A 254 19.69 -6.02 -11.97
N TRP A 255 18.47 -5.70 -12.41
CA TRP A 255 17.94 -4.34 -12.27
C TRP A 255 17.69 -4.05 -10.79
N HIS A 256 18.66 -3.38 -10.16
CA HIS A 256 18.57 -3.01 -8.76
C HIS A 256 17.76 -1.74 -8.50
N GLY A 257 17.39 -0.95 -9.54
CA GLY A 257 16.79 0.38 -9.33
C GLY A 257 17.82 1.29 -8.67
N ASP A 258 18.87 1.62 -9.44
CA ASP A 258 20.07 2.33 -9.01
C ASP A 258 19.82 3.60 -8.17
N LEU A 259 18.73 4.34 -8.41
CA LEU A 259 18.49 5.63 -7.76
C LEU A 259 17.85 5.58 -6.35
N TYR A 260 17.03 4.57 -6.02
CA TYR A 260 16.11 4.68 -4.85
C TYR A 260 16.05 3.47 -3.91
N GLY A 261 16.98 2.52 -4.02
CA GLY A 261 17.16 1.40 -3.10
C GLY A 261 17.47 0.08 -3.80
N SER A 262 17.62 -1.02 -3.04
CA SER A 262 17.90 -2.34 -3.60
C SER A 262 16.62 -3.10 -3.98
N GLY A 263 16.62 -3.76 -5.14
CA GLY A 263 15.56 -4.71 -5.53
C GLY A 263 15.36 -5.84 -4.52
N HIS A 264 14.11 -6.28 -4.32
CA HIS A 264 13.78 -7.37 -3.40
C HIS A 264 13.83 -8.68 -4.17
N SER A 265 15.03 -9.24 -4.34
CA SER A 265 15.20 -10.52 -5.04
C SER A 265 14.60 -11.66 -4.22
N GLN A 266 13.57 -12.27 -4.75
CA GLN A 266 12.92 -13.45 -4.20
C GLN A 266 13.13 -14.66 -5.14
N PRO A 267 13.03 -15.90 -4.62
CA PRO A 267 13.01 -17.09 -5.47
C PRO A 267 11.87 -17.03 -6.50
N LEU A 268 12.10 -17.63 -7.68
CA LEU A 268 11.06 -17.72 -8.71
C LEU A 268 9.82 -18.42 -8.16
N GLY A 269 8.65 -17.88 -8.47
CA GLY A 269 7.37 -18.39 -7.95
C GLY A 269 7.05 -18.06 -6.48
N MET A 270 7.89 -17.30 -5.76
CA MET A 270 7.59 -16.89 -4.37
C MET A 270 6.25 -16.16 -4.23
N ILE A 271 5.75 -15.54 -5.30
CA ILE A 271 4.42 -14.92 -5.34
C ILE A 271 3.29 -15.89 -4.98
N TRP A 272 3.42 -17.19 -5.32
CA TRP A 272 2.44 -18.22 -4.96
C TRP A 272 2.46 -18.53 -3.47
N VAL A 273 3.63 -18.48 -2.84
CA VAL A 273 3.78 -18.63 -1.38
C VAL A 273 3.14 -17.45 -0.69
N PHE A 274 3.42 -16.22 -1.14
CA PHE A 274 2.76 -15.02 -0.62
C PHE A 274 1.24 -15.12 -0.77
N LEU A 275 0.76 -15.53 -1.94
CA LEU A 275 -0.66 -15.72 -2.19
C LEU A 275 -1.28 -16.73 -1.20
N LEU A 276 -0.66 -17.89 -0.99
CA LEU A 276 -1.16 -18.90 -0.05
C LEU A 276 -1.17 -18.41 1.41
N LEU A 277 -0.09 -17.79 1.87
CA LEU A 277 0.04 -17.37 3.26
C LEU A 277 -0.82 -16.14 3.58
N PHE A 278 -0.75 -15.10 2.76
CA PHE A 278 -1.37 -13.81 3.08
C PHE A 278 -2.85 -13.70 2.70
N THR A 279 -3.43 -14.75 2.09
CA THR A 279 -4.88 -14.85 1.85
C THR A 279 -5.54 -16.02 2.60
N PHE A 280 -4.81 -16.61 3.55
CA PHE A 280 -5.34 -17.64 4.44
C PHE A 280 -6.51 -17.11 5.28
N PRO A 281 -7.55 -17.93 5.57
CA PRO A 281 -7.81 -19.29 5.07
C PRO A 281 -8.62 -19.35 3.77
N TRP A 282 -8.97 -18.18 3.22
CA TRP A 282 -10.02 -18.07 2.21
C TRP A 282 -9.62 -18.65 0.87
N LEU A 283 -8.37 -18.42 0.43
CA LEU A 283 -7.89 -19.03 -0.80
C LEU A 283 -7.89 -20.55 -0.73
N GLN A 284 -7.49 -21.14 0.40
CA GLN A 284 -7.46 -22.60 0.57
C GLN A 284 -8.87 -23.19 0.42
N ILE A 285 -9.87 -22.54 1.02
CA ILE A 285 -11.27 -22.94 0.86
C ILE A 285 -11.72 -22.79 -0.61
N VAL A 286 -11.35 -21.69 -1.27
CA VAL A 286 -11.63 -21.43 -2.69
C VAL A 286 -10.99 -22.50 -3.58
N LEU A 287 -9.73 -22.88 -3.34
CA LEU A 287 -9.03 -23.92 -4.11
C LEU A 287 -9.70 -25.28 -3.97
N ILE A 288 -10.12 -25.66 -2.75
CA ILE A 288 -10.88 -26.91 -2.52
C ILE A 288 -12.20 -26.89 -3.29
N LYS A 289 -12.90 -25.75 -3.30
CA LYS A 289 -14.16 -25.60 -4.04
C LYS A 289 -13.97 -25.61 -5.55
N LEU A 290 -12.92 -24.98 -6.06
CA LEU A 290 -12.53 -25.04 -7.47
C LEU A 290 -12.25 -26.47 -7.90
N TRP A 291 -11.46 -27.21 -7.12
CA TRP A 291 -11.14 -28.61 -7.40
C TRP A 291 -12.39 -29.49 -7.45
N LYS A 292 -13.31 -29.34 -6.49
CA LYS A 292 -14.57 -30.11 -6.45
C LYS A 292 -15.50 -29.79 -7.62
N ASN A 293 -15.45 -28.58 -8.16
CA ASN A 293 -16.30 -28.12 -9.27
C ASN A 293 -15.54 -28.02 -10.60
N LYS A 294 -14.37 -28.66 -10.74
CA LYS A 294 -13.46 -28.47 -11.89
C LYS A 294 -14.10 -28.70 -13.27
N SER A 295 -15.16 -29.51 -13.36
CA SER A 295 -15.89 -29.78 -14.61
C SER A 295 -16.87 -28.67 -15.02
N THR A 296 -17.23 -27.77 -14.11
CA THR A 296 -18.23 -26.71 -14.33
C THR A 296 -17.68 -25.29 -14.17
N VAL A 297 -16.53 -25.11 -13.52
CA VAL A 297 -15.95 -23.78 -13.23
C VAL A 297 -15.71 -22.91 -14.48
N LEU A 298 -15.35 -23.50 -15.62
CA LEU A 298 -15.17 -22.76 -16.87
C LEU A 298 -16.48 -22.54 -17.63
N LYS A 299 -17.56 -23.27 -17.30
CA LYS A 299 -18.90 -23.10 -17.91
C LYS A 299 -19.67 -21.96 -17.25
N ASP A 300 -19.46 -21.75 -15.95
CA ASP A 300 -20.01 -20.60 -15.25
C ASP A 300 -19.21 -19.34 -15.64
N LYS A 301 -19.89 -18.43 -16.33
CA LYS A 301 -19.32 -17.17 -16.82
C LYS A 301 -18.74 -16.32 -15.69
N TRP A 302 -19.38 -16.28 -14.52
CA TRP A 302 -18.93 -15.46 -13.40
C TRP A 302 -17.74 -16.09 -12.70
N VAL A 303 -17.82 -17.38 -12.42
CA VAL A 303 -16.74 -18.12 -11.76
C VAL A 303 -15.48 -18.12 -12.63
N SER A 304 -15.61 -18.38 -13.93
CA SER A 304 -14.46 -18.32 -14.86
C SER A 304 -13.81 -16.94 -14.94
N PHE A 305 -14.60 -15.86 -14.91
CA PHE A 305 -14.08 -14.49 -14.87
C PHE A 305 -13.22 -14.25 -13.63
N LEU A 306 -13.74 -14.63 -12.46
CA LEU A 306 -13.04 -14.47 -11.19
C LEU A 306 -11.79 -15.35 -11.07
N ILE A 307 -11.81 -16.56 -11.64
CA ILE A 307 -10.63 -17.46 -11.70
C ILE A 307 -9.52 -16.81 -12.52
N LEU A 308 -9.85 -16.28 -13.70
CA LEU A 308 -8.86 -15.63 -14.57
C LEU A 308 -8.29 -14.38 -13.90
N TRP A 309 -9.13 -13.58 -13.24
CA TRP A 309 -8.66 -12.45 -12.43
C TRP A 309 -7.74 -12.91 -11.29
N LEU A 310 -8.13 -13.92 -10.52
CA LEU A 310 -7.36 -14.45 -9.39
C LEU A 310 -5.98 -14.95 -9.81
N PHE A 311 -5.92 -15.82 -10.83
CA PHE A 311 -4.69 -16.53 -11.18
C PHE A 311 -3.79 -15.78 -12.16
N TRP A 312 -4.29 -14.77 -12.87
CA TRP A 312 -3.47 -14.00 -13.78
C TRP A 312 -2.32 -13.26 -13.05
N THR A 313 -2.61 -12.57 -11.95
CA THR A 313 -1.60 -11.81 -11.19
C THR A 313 -0.41 -12.68 -10.74
N PRO A 314 -0.59 -13.81 -10.02
CA PRO A 314 0.53 -14.65 -9.62
C PRO A 314 1.20 -15.31 -10.84
N LEU A 315 0.46 -15.68 -11.89
CA LEU A 315 1.05 -16.22 -13.12
C LEU A 315 1.99 -15.21 -13.78
N PHE A 316 1.56 -13.95 -13.93
CA PHE A 316 2.36 -12.88 -14.50
C PHE A 316 3.64 -12.64 -13.69
N PHE A 317 3.54 -12.58 -12.35
CA PHE A 317 4.70 -12.35 -11.49
C PHE A 317 5.57 -13.59 -11.21
N THR A 318 5.21 -14.78 -11.72
CA THR A 318 5.97 -16.01 -11.48
C THR A 318 7.41 -15.91 -11.98
N ILE A 319 7.61 -15.22 -13.10
CA ILE A 319 8.91 -15.05 -13.76
C ILE A 319 9.70 -13.84 -13.25
N SER A 320 9.10 -12.98 -12.41
CA SER A 320 9.78 -11.82 -11.84
C SER A 320 10.54 -12.21 -10.58
N LYS A 321 11.82 -11.84 -10.50
CA LYS A 321 12.62 -11.99 -9.26
C LYS A 321 12.40 -10.83 -8.29
N ASN A 322 12.05 -9.64 -8.78
CA ASN A 322 11.85 -8.45 -7.95
C ASN A 322 10.37 -8.31 -7.58
N ILE A 323 9.94 -9.09 -6.58
CA ILE A 323 8.55 -9.20 -6.17
C ILE A 323 8.36 -8.92 -4.68
N LEU A 324 7.23 -8.29 -4.37
CA LEU A 324 6.78 -8.02 -3.01
C LEU A 324 5.48 -8.78 -2.77
N HIS A 325 5.21 -9.15 -1.52
CA HIS A 325 3.94 -9.78 -1.15
C HIS A 325 2.74 -8.91 -1.54
N THR A 326 2.90 -7.58 -1.48
CA THR A 326 1.87 -6.58 -1.81
C THR A 326 1.29 -6.71 -3.21
N TYR A 327 2.00 -7.35 -4.14
CA TYR A 327 1.53 -7.54 -5.52
C TYR A 327 0.32 -8.48 -5.59
N ILE A 328 0.07 -9.31 -4.57
CA ILE A 328 -1.12 -10.16 -4.49
C ILE A 328 -2.36 -9.41 -3.96
N LEU A 329 -2.23 -8.19 -3.45
CA LEU A 329 -3.37 -7.46 -2.87
C LEU A 329 -4.61 -7.41 -3.78
N PRO A 330 -4.50 -7.17 -5.11
CA PRO A 330 -5.66 -7.19 -6.00
C PRO A 330 -6.37 -8.55 -6.11
N THR A 331 -5.71 -9.67 -5.79
CA THR A 331 -6.32 -11.01 -5.85
C THR A 331 -7.25 -11.29 -4.68
N THR A 332 -7.18 -10.49 -3.60
CA THR A 332 -8.10 -10.58 -2.45
C THR A 332 -9.57 -10.36 -2.86
N ILE A 333 -9.80 -9.58 -3.92
CA ILE A 333 -11.14 -9.27 -4.43
C ILE A 333 -11.81 -10.49 -5.09
N PRO A 334 -11.22 -11.16 -6.10
CA PRO A 334 -11.82 -12.35 -6.68
C PRO A 334 -11.90 -13.52 -5.70
N ILE A 335 -10.97 -13.65 -4.74
CA ILE A 335 -11.08 -14.65 -3.65
C ILE A 335 -12.36 -14.41 -2.85
N THR A 336 -12.58 -13.16 -2.43
CA THR A 336 -13.78 -12.76 -1.69
C THR A 336 -15.05 -13.06 -2.47
N LEU A 337 -15.10 -12.69 -3.76
CA LEU A 337 -16.29 -12.89 -4.60
C LEU A 337 -16.58 -14.36 -4.89
N LEU A 338 -15.55 -15.19 -5.09
CA LEU A 338 -15.70 -16.64 -5.22
C LEU A 338 -16.22 -17.26 -3.92
N MET A 339 -15.68 -16.84 -2.78
CA MET A 339 -16.14 -17.33 -1.48
C MET A 339 -17.58 -16.92 -1.19
N VAL A 340 -17.97 -15.69 -1.52
CA VAL A 340 -19.36 -15.22 -1.41
C VAL A 340 -20.29 -16.05 -2.30
N HIS A 341 -19.89 -16.28 -3.55
CA HIS A 341 -20.68 -17.07 -4.51
C HIS A 341 -20.98 -18.50 -3.97
N TRP A 342 -20.03 -19.13 -3.27
CA TRP A 342 -20.24 -20.45 -2.66
C TRP A 342 -20.68 -20.43 -1.18
N TRP A 343 -20.89 -19.26 -0.59
CA TRP A 343 -21.11 -19.12 0.86
C TRP A 343 -22.32 -19.90 1.33
N GLU A 344 -23.47 -19.78 0.64
CA GLU A 344 -24.71 -20.43 1.07
C GLU A 344 -24.57 -21.95 1.14
N ALA A 345 -23.96 -22.55 0.11
CA ALA A 345 -23.72 -24.00 0.01
C ALA A 345 -22.51 -24.49 0.83
N TYR A 346 -21.79 -23.61 1.52
CA TYR A 346 -20.65 -23.99 2.35
C TYR A 346 -21.11 -24.54 3.70
N LYS A 347 -20.76 -25.80 3.99
CA LYS A 347 -21.19 -26.48 5.23
C LYS A 347 -20.40 -26.02 6.47
N ASN A 348 -19.09 -25.82 6.33
CA ASN A 348 -18.18 -25.60 7.47
C ASN A 348 -17.99 -24.11 7.81
N LYS A 349 -19.09 -23.32 7.78
CA LYS A 349 -19.07 -21.86 8.00
C LYS A 349 -18.41 -21.49 9.33
N LYS A 350 -18.78 -22.15 10.44
CA LYS A 350 -18.22 -21.90 11.78
C LYS A 350 -16.69 -22.03 11.80
N THR A 351 -16.15 -23.11 11.25
CA THR A 351 -14.70 -23.35 11.21
C THR A 351 -13.97 -22.29 10.39
N ALA A 352 -14.51 -21.91 9.22
CA ALA A 352 -13.90 -20.85 8.42
C ALA A 352 -13.90 -19.50 9.15
N LEU A 353 -15.01 -19.12 9.79
CA LEU A 353 -15.11 -17.90 10.59
C LEU A 353 -14.07 -17.89 11.74
N ILE A 354 -13.92 -19.00 12.47
CA ILE A 354 -12.93 -19.12 13.55
C ILE A 354 -11.50 -19.00 13.01
N LEU A 355 -11.13 -19.80 12.01
CA LEU A 355 -9.77 -19.80 11.44
C LEU A 355 -9.39 -18.44 10.87
N SER A 356 -10.32 -17.79 10.15
CA SER A 356 -10.11 -16.47 9.57
C SER A 356 -9.93 -15.37 10.63
N SER A 357 -10.49 -15.55 11.82
CA SER A 357 -10.39 -14.56 12.90
C SER A 357 -9.08 -14.65 13.70
N ILE A 358 -8.29 -15.71 13.53
CA ILE A 358 -7.02 -15.90 14.25
C ILE A 358 -6.07 -14.72 13.98
N PHE A 359 -5.89 -14.35 12.71
CA PHE A 359 -4.95 -13.30 12.34
C PHE A 359 -5.38 -11.90 12.84
N PRO A 360 -6.62 -11.42 12.60
CA PRO A 360 -7.07 -10.14 13.15
C PRO A 360 -7.00 -10.08 14.68
N VAL A 361 -7.37 -11.15 15.38
CA VAL A 361 -7.28 -11.21 16.85
C VAL A 361 -5.83 -11.17 17.31
N GLY A 362 -4.95 -11.93 16.68
CA GLY A 362 -3.51 -11.90 16.95
C GLY A 362 -2.90 -10.51 16.71
N ALA A 363 -3.28 -9.85 15.61
CA ALA A 363 -2.85 -8.48 15.30
C ALA A 363 -3.34 -7.46 16.35
N ILE A 364 -4.58 -7.62 16.83
CA ILE A 364 -5.14 -6.81 17.92
C ILE A 364 -4.33 -7.02 19.20
N ILE A 365 -4.11 -8.25 19.62
CA ILE A 365 -3.35 -8.58 20.83
C ILE A 365 -1.92 -8.05 20.72
N LEU A 366 -1.22 -8.30 19.62
CA LEU A 366 0.14 -7.81 19.40
C LEU A 366 0.21 -6.29 19.50
N SER A 367 -0.73 -5.59 18.87
CA SER A 367 -0.76 -4.13 18.91
C SER A 367 -1.07 -3.60 20.30
N LEU A 368 -1.95 -4.27 21.07
CA LEU A 368 -2.19 -3.92 22.48
C LEU A 368 -0.93 -4.13 23.33
N VAL A 369 -0.24 -5.26 23.18
CA VAL A 369 1.03 -5.54 23.87
C VAL A 369 2.07 -4.45 23.55
N LEU A 370 2.19 -4.05 22.29
CA LEU A 370 3.07 -2.98 21.85
C LEU A 370 2.68 -1.62 22.46
N CYS A 371 1.39 -1.30 22.56
CA CYS A 371 0.92 -0.06 23.19
C CYS A 371 1.19 -0.02 24.70
N PHE A 372 1.12 -1.15 25.40
CA PHE A 372 1.38 -1.21 26.85
C PHE A 372 2.86 -1.40 27.20
N ASN A 373 3.71 -1.75 26.24
CA ASN A 373 5.14 -1.93 26.43
C ASN A 373 5.94 -0.89 25.61
N GLN A 374 6.09 0.30 26.18
CA GLN A 374 6.80 1.42 25.53
C GLN A 374 8.23 1.06 25.09
N GLY A 375 8.91 0.13 25.79
CA GLY A 375 10.25 -0.31 25.42
C GLY A 375 10.31 -1.02 24.07
N LEU A 376 9.32 -1.88 23.77
CA LEU A 376 9.23 -2.54 22.46
C LEU A 376 8.89 -1.56 21.34
N PHE A 377 8.08 -0.53 21.64
CA PHE A 377 7.69 0.48 20.68
C PHE A 377 8.86 1.36 20.25
N LYS A 378 9.75 1.69 21.20
CA LYS A 378 10.98 2.46 20.96
C LYS A 378 12.01 1.69 20.13
N GLN A 379 11.94 0.36 20.10
CA GLN A 379 12.82 -0.48 19.28
C GLN A 379 12.37 -0.61 17.82
N LEU A 380 11.17 -0.14 17.47
CA LEU A 380 10.70 -0.12 16.09
C LEU A 380 11.67 0.69 15.21
N ASN A 381 11.78 0.30 13.93
CA ASN A 381 12.65 0.97 12.97
C ASN A 381 12.05 2.31 12.53
N SER A 382 12.09 3.30 13.43
CA SER A 382 11.56 4.65 13.25
C SER A 382 12.29 5.60 14.19
N ASP A 383 12.56 6.81 13.73
CA ASP A 383 13.25 7.84 14.51
C ASP A 383 12.29 8.71 15.33
N LYS A 384 10.97 8.45 15.28
CA LYS A 384 9.94 9.19 16.04
C LYS A 384 10.35 9.45 17.48
N TYR A 385 10.65 8.39 18.21
CA TYR A 385 10.93 8.44 19.65
C TYR A 385 12.31 9.01 19.97
N LEU A 386 13.27 8.88 19.05
CA LEU A 386 14.57 9.54 19.20
C LEU A 386 14.40 11.06 19.16
N LEU A 387 13.45 11.55 18.36
CA LEU A 387 13.18 12.98 18.20
C LEU A 387 12.22 13.57 19.24
N GLU A 388 11.47 12.76 19.99
CA GLU A 388 10.57 13.24 21.07
C GLU A 388 11.33 13.99 22.19
N HIS A 389 12.61 13.67 22.42
CA HIS A 389 13.48 14.37 23.38
C HIS A 389 13.64 15.87 23.08
N GLN A 390 13.47 16.26 21.82
CA GLN A 390 13.55 17.66 21.39
C GLN A 390 12.28 18.45 21.79
N THR A 391 11.12 17.79 21.80
CA THR A 391 9.84 18.40 22.22
C THR A 391 9.66 18.48 23.73
N ALA A 392 10.31 17.60 24.50
CA ALA A 392 10.17 17.54 25.95
C ALA A 392 10.95 18.66 26.69
N LYS A 393 12.11 19.08 26.17
CA LYS A 393 12.83 20.25 26.69
C LYS A 393 12.24 21.51 26.03
N ARG A 394 11.28 22.16 26.69
CA ARG A 394 10.71 23.48 26.37
C ARG A 394 11.76 24.61 26.42
N SER A 395 12.83 24.55 25.63
CA SER A 395 13.68 25.71 25.38
C SER A 395 13.06 26.56 24.27
N GLU A 396 13.15 27.90 24.37
CA GLU A 396 12.58 28.84 23.40
C GLU A 396 13.14 28.66 21.97
N LYS A 397 14.27 27.97 21.83
CA LYS A 397 14.79 27.45 20.55
C LYS A 397 15.26 26.00 20.76
N PRO A 398 14.70 25.01 20.05
CA PRO A 398 15.20 23.64 20.11
C PRO A 398 16.60 23.57 19.47
N ALA A 399 17.49 22.80 20.08
CA ALA A 399 18.82 22.57 19.54
C ALA A 399 18.74 21.91 18.14
N PRO A 400 19.64 22.25 17.20
CA PRO A 400 19.65 21.66 15.87
C PRO A 400 19.96 20.16 15.92
N ILE A 401 19.44 19.41 14.95
CA ILE A 401 19.66 17.97 14.82
C ILE A 401 20.55 17.69 13.63
N TYR A 402 21.65 16.98 13.85
CA TYR A 402 22.59 16.58 12.81
C TYR A 402 22.63 15.06 12.70
N TYR A 403 22.47 14.55 11.49
CA TYR A 403 22.69 13.15 11.19
C TYR A 403 24.06 12.91 10.53
N TRP A 404 24.73 11.85 10.94
CA TRP A 404 26.00 11.41 10.35
C TRP A 404 25.82 10.65 9.03
N LYS A 405 26.21 11.28 7.90
CA LYS A 405 26.30 10.73 6.54
C LYS A 405 25.00 10.25 5.88
N TYR A 406 23.85 10.29 6.55
CA TYR A 406 22.56 9.89 5.97
C TYR A 406 21.41 10.54 6.74
N THR A 407 20.24 10.72 6.15
CA THR A 407 18.99 11.01 6.90
C THR A 407 18.02 9.85 6.72
N SER A 408 17.22 9.56 7.75
CA SER A 408 16.14 8.59 7.68
C SER A 408 14.85 9.29 7.22
N TYR A 409 13.97 8.58 6.52
CA TYR A 409 12.71 9.19 6.08
C TYR A 409 11.79 9.50 7.26
N SER A 410 11.81 8.66 8.30
CA SER A 410 11.06 8.97 9.53
C SER A 410 11.66 10.19 10.24
N GLY A 411 12.98 10.36 10.27
CA GLY A 411 13.65 11.52 10.85
C GLY A 411 13.29 12.82 10.15
N GLU A 412 13.31 12.83 8.81
CA GLU A 412 12.84 13.97 8.00
C GLU A 412 11.35 14.27 8.27
N PHE A 413 10.51 13.22 8.29
CA PHE A 413 9.08 13.37 8.48
C PHE A 413 8.74 13.97 9.86
N TYR A 414 9.28 13.39 10.92
CA TYR A 414 8.98 13.78 12.30
C TYR A 414 9.63 15.10 12.71
N SER A 415 10.79 15.45 12.14
CA SER A 415 11.41 16.77 12.32
C SER A 415 10.80 17.86 11.43
N LYS A 416 9.89 17.49 10.51
CA LYS A 416 9.34 18.40 9.48
C LYS A 416 10.44 19.00 8.60
N GLY A 417 11.45 18.20 8.28
CA GLY A 417 12.60 18.57 7.47
C GLY A 417 13.55 19.58 8.12
N GLN A 418 13.63 19.58 9.46
CA GLN A 418 14.56 20.43 10.22
C GLN A 418 15.89 19.74 10.53
N VAL A 419 16.01 18.44 10.23
CA VAL A 419 17.26 17.69 10.38
C VAL A 419 18.27 18.16 9.34
N LYS A 420 19.56 18.10 9.71
CA LYS A 420 20.66 18.44 8.82
C LYS A 420 21.56 17.22 8.67
N LYS A 421 22.06 17.00 7.46
CA LYS A 421 23.07 15.98 7.19
C LYS A 421 24.46 16.58 7.30
N ILE A 422 25.39 15.86 7.91
CA ILE A 422 26.83 16.15 7.89
C ILE A 422 27.57 14.96 7.30
N GLU A 423 28.57 15.19 6.47
CA GLU A 423 29.19 14.15 5.64
C GLU A 423 30.64 13.87 6.01
N THR A 424 31.34 14.90 6.51
CA THR A 424 32.78 14.88 6.73
C THR A 424 33.15 15.11 8.20
N ILE A 425 34.39 14.78 8.54
CA ILE A 425 34.94 15.08 9.87
C ILE A 425 35.12 16.61 10.03
N ASP A 426 35.49 17.31 8.96
CA ASP A 426 35.60 18.78 8.96
C ASP A 426 34.26 19.46 9.32
N ASP A 427 33.13 18.89 8.89
CA ASP A 427 31.80 19.36 9.30
C ASP A 427 31.60 19.22 10.81
N LEU A 428 32.06 18.11 11.41
CA LEU A 428 32.00 17.88 12.86
C LEU A 428 32.86 18.89 13.61
N GLU A 429 34.11 19.09 13.19
CA GLU A 429 35.02 20.05 13.81
C GLU A 429 34.45 21.48 13.73
N THR A 430 33.83 21.82 12.60
CA THR A 430 33.14 23.10 12.43
C THR A 430 31.98 23.27 13.42
N LEU A 431 31.24 22.19 13.71
CA LEU A 431 30.15 22.21 14.70
C LEU A 431 30.68 22.33 16.13
N GLU A 432 31.74 21.61 16.48
CA GLU A 432 32.41 21.72 17.78
C GLU A 432 32.94 23.14 18.02
N ASN A 433 33.59 23.73 16.99
CA ASN A 433 34.15 25.08 17.06
C ASN A 433 33.08 26.15 17.29
N ARG A 434 31.84 25.95 16.80
CA ARG A 434 30.72 26.85 17.09
C ARG A 434 30.27 26.78 18.55
N GLY A 435 30.56 25.69 19.26
CA GLY A 435 30.30 25.53 20.69
C GLY A 435 28.82 25.52 21.10
N ASN A 436 27.90 25.37 20.15
CA ASN A 436 26.47 25.32 20.44
C ASN A 436 26.06 23.89 20.79
N THR A 437 25.11 23.73 21.71
CA THR A 437 24.46 22.44 21.98
C THR A 437 23.72 21.95 20.73
N PHE A 438 23.87 20.66 20.39
CA PHE A 438 23.13 20.03 19.30
C PHE A 438 22.86 18.55 19.56
N TYR A 439 21.82 18.02 18.90
CA TYR A 439 21.52 16.60 18.87
C TYR A 439 22.26 15.94 17.71
N PHE A 440 22.88 14.80 17.99
CA PHE A 440 23.69 14.06 17.04
C PHE A 440 23.13 12.65 16.86
N ILE A 441 22.70 12.33 15.64
CA ILE A 441 22.06 11.06 15.30
C ILE A 441 22.96 10.25 14.37
N ILE A 442 23.17 8.98 14.70
CA ILE A 442 24.07 8.10 13.97
C ILE A 442 23.59 6.65 13.97
N LEU A 443 23.80 5.95 12.85
CA LEU A 443 23.59 4.49 12.80
C LEU A 443 24.54 3.79 13.76
N ASN A 444 24.04 2.83 14.53
CA ASN A 444 24.82 2.05 15.49
C ASN A 444 26.08 1.43 14.85
N LYS A 445 25.95 0.96 13.60
CA LYS A 445 27.08 0.39 12.82
C LYS A 445 28.15 1.39 12.39
N ARG A 446 27.84 2.69 12.37
CA ARG A 446 28.72 3.78 11.93
C ARG A 446 29.40 4.53 13.08
N ILE A 447 29.05 4.24 14.33
CA ILE A 447 29.65 4.93 15.50
C ILE A 447 31.19 4.86 15.46
N LYS A 448 31.76 3.75 14.98
CA LYS A 448 33.21 3.57 14.84
C LYS A 448 33.88 4.54 13.85
N GLU A 449 33.12 5.18 12.96
CA GLU A 449 33.64 6.11 11.95
C GLU A 449 34.00 7.50 12.53
N ILE A 450 33.61 7.79 13.76
CA ILE A 450 33.80 9.10 14.39
C ILE A 450 35.05 9.10 15.29
N PRO A 451 35.83 10.19 15.31
CA PRO A 451 36.97 10.35 16.22
C PRO A 451 36.61 10.13 17.69
N GLU A 452 37.51 9.50 18.45
CA GLU A 452 37.30 9.24 19.87
C GLU A 452 37.21 10.54 20.70
N SER A 453 37.95 11.58 20.28
CA SER A 453 37.87 12.92 20.85
C SER A 453 36.45 13.51 20.81
N PHE A 454 35.74 13.30 19.71
CA PHE A 454 34.36 13.74 19.55
C PHE A 454 33.41 12.88 20.39
N LYS A 455 33.59 11.55 20.39
CA LYS A 455 32.74 10.63 21.18
C LYS A 455 32.77 10.94 22.67
N ASN A 456 33.92 11.32 23.21
CA ASN A 456 34.06 11.67 24.62
C ASN A 456 33.26 12.92 25.03
N GLN A 457 32.86 13.75 24.06
CA GLN A 457 32.02 14.93 24.27
C GLN A 457 30.52 14.63 24.08
N LEU A 458 30.16 13.43 23.64
CA LEU A 458 28.78 13.04 23.39
C LEU A 458 28.16 12.37 24.62
N VAL A 459 27.03 12.92 25.08
CA VAL A 459 26.18 12.30 26.09
C VAL A 459 25.17 11.40 25.39
N PHE A 460 25.22 10.10 25.64
CA PHE A 460 24.20 9.16 25.13
C PHE A 460 22.83 9.48 25.72
N LEU A 461 21.80 9.55 24.86
CA LEU A 461 20.43 9.78 25.29
C LEU A 461 19.57 8.51 25.14
N GLU A 462 19.47 8.00 23.90
CA GLU A 462 18.61 6.85 23.59
C GLU A 462 19.06 6.15 22.30
N SER A 463 18.59 4.93 22.08
CA SER A 463 18.77 4.21 20.83
C SER A 463 17.53 3.39 20.46
N ASN A 464 17.31 3.25 19.15
CA ASN A 464 16.46 2.21 18.59
C ASN A 464 17.34 1.07 18.04
N HIS A 465 16.73 0.09 17.37
CA HIS A 465 17.45 -1.07 16.84
C HIS A 465 18.63 -0.70 15.91
N THR A 466 18.55 0.40 15.17
CA THR A 466 19.53 0.75 14.13
C THR A 466 20.28 2.05 14.36
N THR A 467 19.75 2.94 15.19
CA THR A 467 20.16 4.34 15.30
C THR A 467 20.25 4.74 16.78
N SER A 468 21.26 5.55 17.10
CA SER A 468 21.44 6.16 18.42
C SER A 468 21.39 7.68 18.31
N ILE A 469 20.88 8.33 19.35
CA ILE A 469 20.90 9.78 19.52
C ILE A 469 21.76 10.16 20.72
N PHE A 470 22.61 11.16 20.49
CA PHE A 470 23.51 11.74 21.46
C PHE A 470 23.25 13.24 21.59
N LEU A 471 23.61 13.81 22.73
CA LEU A 471 23.64 15.24 22.98
C LEU A 471 25.10 15.69 23.01
N TYR A 472 25.42 16.70 22.21
CA TYR A 472 26.67 17.42 22.33
C TYR A 472 26.46 18.65 23.22
N GLU A 473 27.16 18.73 24.34
CA GLU A 473 27.23 19.91 25.22
C GLU A 473 28.70 20.28 25.38
N LYS A 474 29.03 21.56 25.13
CA LYS A 474 30.38 22.06 25.35
C LYS A 474 30.64 22.10 26.86
N SER A 475 31.62 21.34 27.32
CA SER A 475 32.05 21.32 28.73
C SER A 475 32.80 22.58 29.14
#